data_AF-A0A1Q8BM81-F1
#
_entry.id   AF-A0A1Q8BM81-F1
#
_cell.length_a   1.000
_cell.length_b   1.000
_cell.length_c   1.000
_cell.angle_alpha   90.00
_cell.angle_beta   90.00
_cell.angle_gamma   90.00
#
_symmetry.space_group_name_H-M   'P 1'
#
loop_
_entity.id
_entity.type
_entity.pdbx_description
1 polymer ?
#
loop_
_entity_poly.entity_id
_entity_poly.type
_entity_poly.pdbx_seq_one_letter_code
_entity_poly.pdbx_strand_id
1 'polypeptide(L)'
;MKYQPYSALLNRKILAVFAFAFFFYACGSRSFEPSRHELTPITGHQGTPSPMPMPQQPETTVGEFLRNQFDPLEEQERPAILRSWGKIPHQENYHVGQHDYGEIAGAYGLALFVMDKTVTTSKNCSLLVFIRRPRNRYDLYWIYRNEDLSQLSLSRASGDIFVSGIREDGTNVNCEIAWSRKDNRWTCLSF
;
A
#
# COMPACT_ATOMS: atom_id res chain seq x y z
N MET A 1 53.25 -10.33 -39.04
CA MET A 1 52.28 -11.00 -38.14
C MET A 1 51.61 -9.94 -37.28
N LYS A 2 50.29 -10.09 -37.08
CA LYS A 2 49.34 -9.17 -36.44
C LYS A 2 49.61 -8.99 -34.94
N TYR A 3 49.34 -7.80 -34.37
CA TYR A 3 48.20 -7.54 -33.48
C TYR A 3 48.25 -6.09 -32.94
N GLN A 4 47.25 -5.29 -33.30
CA GLN A 4 46.80 -4.11 -32.54
C GLN A 4 45.93 -4.57 -31.36
N PRO A 5 45.83 -3.77 -30.29
CA PRO A 5 44.51 -3.55 -29.72
C PRO A 5 44.14 -2.07 -29.62
N TYR A 6 42.86 -1.86 -29.85
CA TYR A 6 42.11 -0.61 -29.88
C TYR A 6 41.94 0.01 -28.49
N SER A 7 42.08 1.33 -28.48
CA SER A 7 41.37 2.35 -27.69
C SER A 7 40.42 1.90 -26.56
N ALA A 8 40.72 2.34 -25.33
CA ALA A 8 39.71 2.62 -24.31
C ALA A 8 39.63 4.14 -24.10
N LEU A 9 38.57 4.72 -24.65
CA LEU A 9 38.18 6.12 -24.55
C LEU A 9 36.93 6.11 -23.68
N LEU A 10 36.99 6.64 -22.45
CA LEU A 10 35.78 7.04 -21.73
C LEU A 10 36.07 8.24 -20.82
N ASN A 11 35.72 9.41 -21.37
CA ASN A 11 35.49 10.70 -20.71
C ASN A 11 34.73 10.48 -19.38
N ARG A 12 35.23 10.93 -18.21
CA ARG A 12 35.22 12.31 -17.68
C ARG A 12 33.89 13.05 -17.91
N LYS A 13 33.26 13.41 -16.78
CA LYS A 13 32.12 14.32 -16.56
C LYS A 13 30.74 13.64 -16.56
N ILE A 14 30.19 13.47 -15.35
CA ILE A 14 28.98 14.16 -14.86
C ILE A 14 29.06 14.05 -13.34
N LEU A 15 29.58 15.11 -12.71
CA LEU A 15 29.56 15.28 -11.27
C LEU A 15 28.22 15.92 -10.92
N ALA A 16 27.62 15.40 -9.86
CA ALA A 16 26.34 15.76 -9.28
C ALA A 16 26.15 17.27 -9.09
N VAL A 17 25.00 17.78 -9.54
CA VAL A 17 24.36 18.98 -8.99
C VAL A 17 22.86 18.70 -8.99
N PHE A 18 22.35 18.06 -7.94
CA PHE A 18 20.93 18.12 -7.60
C PHE A 18 20.78 19.14 -6.49
N ALA A 19 20.39 20.35 -6.89
CA ALA A 19 19.99 21.39 -5.96
C ALA A 19 18.65 21.00 -5.32
N PHE A 20 18.68 20.76 -4.02
CA PHE A 20 17.49 20.66 -3.17
C PHE A 20 16.76 22.01 -3.17
N ALA A 21 15.59 22.07 -3.79
CA ALA A 21 14.62 23.13 -3.54
C ALA A 21 13.54 22.58 -2.60
N PHE A 22 13.78 22.75 -1.30
CA PHE A 22 12.74 22.65 -0.27
C PHE A 22 11.77 23.82 -0.44
N PHE A 23 10.63 23.59 -1.09
CA PHE A 23 9.48 24.49 -0.94
C PHE A 23 8.66 24.04 0.26
N PHE A 24 8.90 24.69 1.39
CA PHE A 24 7.96 24.75 2.50
C PHE A 24 6.68 25.46 2.02
N TYR A 25 5.59 24.72 1.85
CA TYR A 25 4.27 25.35 1.84
C TYR A 25 3.75 25.41 3.27
N ALA A 26 3.68 26.66 3.75
CA ALA A 26 3.25 27.04 5.07
C ALA A 26 1.74 26.82 5.27
N CYS A 27 1.42 26.41 6.50
CA CYS A 27 0.34 26.90 7.34
C CYS A 27 -0.98 27.34 6.67
N GLY A 28 -2.01 26.53 6.86
CA GLY A 28 -3.41 26.89 6.66
C GLY A 28 -4.26 26.40 7.83
N SER A 29 -3.96 26.87 9.05
CA SER A 29 -4.84 26.75 10.21
C SER A 29 -6.10 27.58 9.97
N ARG A 30 -7.21 26.94 9.57
CA ARG A 30 -8.53 27.58 9.63
C ARG A 30 -9.12 27.39 11.01
N SER A 31 -9.27 28.52 11.68
CA SER A 31 -9.89 28.73 12.98
C SER A 31 -11.25 28.04 13.10
N PHE A 32 -11.40 27.35 14.22
CA PHE A 32 -12.69 27.06 14.84
C PHE A 32 -13.38 28.37 15.18
N GLU A 33 -14.60 28.55 14.69
CA GLU A 33 -15.53 29.56 15.19
C GLU A 33 -16.80 28.82 15.65
N PRO A 34 -17.13 28.83 16.96
CA PRO A 34 -18.32 28.20 17.47
C PRO A 34 -19.51 29.15 17.29
N SER A 35 -20.36 28.88 16.31
CA SER A 35 -21.64 29.58 16.18
C SER A 35 -22.52 29.27 17.40
N ARG A 36 -22.63 30.25 18.31
CA ARG A 36 -23.70 30.32 19.31
C ARG A 36 -25.03 30.46 18.59
N HIS A 37 -25.84 29.42 18.63
CA HIS A 37 -27.29 29.56 18.48
C HIS A 37 -27.98 29.24 19.80
N GLU A 38 -28.87 30.18 20.10
CA GLU A 38 -29.66 30.39 21.29
C GLU A 38 -30.65 29.25 21.51
N LEU A 39 -30.75 28.74 22.75
CA LEU A 39 -31.74 27.73 23.11
C LEU A 39 -33.15 28.35 23.15
N THR A 40 -34.02 27.91 22.24
CA THR A 40 -35.47 27.93 22.45
C THR A 40 -35.94 26.56 22.94
N PRO A 41 -36.74 26.46 24.01
CA PRO A 41 -37.28 25.19 24.47
C PRO A 41 -38.52 24.86 23.65
N ILE A 42 -38.44 23.87 22.76
CA ILE A 42 -39.61 23.28 22.12
C ILE A 42 -39.67 21.81 22.49
N THR A 43 -40.58 21.52 23.40
CA THR A 43 -41.09 20.20 23.75
C THR A 43 -41.58 19.51 22.48
N GLY A 44 -40.90 18.44 22.07
CA GLY A 44 -41.31 17.63 20.93
C GLY A 44 -40.32 16.50 20.68
N HIS A 45 -40.60 15.32 21.21
CA HIS A 45 -39.93 14.09 20.80
C HIS A 45 -40.21 13.82 19.31
N GLN A 46 -39.27 14.22 18.45
CA GLN A 46 -39.11 13.64 17.12
C GLN A 46 -37.79 12.90 17.11
N GLY A 47 -37.88 11.57 17.07
CA GLY A 47 -36.73 10.69 16.98
C GLY A 47 -35.88 11.07 15.77
N THR A 48 -34.63 11.42 16.01
CA THR A 48 -33.60 11.44 14.98
C THR A 48 -33.59 10.08 14.28
N PRO A 49 -33.73 10.02 12.94
CA PRO A 49 -33.57 8.76 12.23
C PRO A 49 -32.17 8.23 12.52
N SER A 50 -32.10 6.95 12.92
CA SER A 50 -30.84 6.25 13.13
C SER A 50 -29.92 6.45 11.90
N PRO A 51 -28.61 6.64 12.10
CA PRO A 51 -27.67 6.67 10.98
C PRO A 51 -27.88 5.41 10.16
N MET A 52 -28.18 5.59 8.86
CA MET A 52 -28.33 4.46 7.95
C MET A 52 -27.03 3.64 8.00
N PRO A 53 -27.10 2.30 8.00
CA PRO A 53 -25.91 1.47 7.86
C PRO A 53 -25.16 1.96 6.63
N MET A 54 -23.90 2.36 6.79
CA MET A 54 -23.04 2.58 5.62
C MET A 54 -23.09 1.31 4.77
N PRO A 55 -23.21 1.42 3.44
CA PRO A 55 -23.11 0.26 2.57
C PRO A 55 -21.81 -0.46 2.90
N GLN A 56 -21.93 -1.66 3.47
CA GLN A 56 -20.78 -2.53 3.69
C GLN A 56 -20.21 -2.79 2.29
N GLN A 57 -18.98 -2.34 2.03
CA GLN A 57 -18.30 -2.65 0.77
C GLN A 57 -18.39 -4.16 0.55
N PRO A 58 -18.78 -4.62 -0.65
CA PRO A 58 -18.93 -6.04 -0.91
C PRO A 58 -17.61 -6.74 -0.60
N GLU A 59 -17.67 -7.68 0.35
CA GLU A 59 -16.50 -8.44 0.78
C GLU A 59 -15.97 -9.24 -0.40
N THR A 60 -14.91 -8.75 -1.05
CA THR A 60 -14.38 -9.33 -2.27
C THR A 60 -13.16 -10.17 -1.91
N THR A 61 -13.12 -11.43 -2.37
CA THR A 61 -11.92 -12.24 -2.22
C THR A 61 -10.76 -11.64 -3.00
N VAL A 62 -9.52 -11.84 -2.56
CA VAL A 62 -8.34 -11.35 -3.30
C VAL A 62 -8.33 -11.85 -4.74
N GLY A 63 -8.74 -13.10 -4.96
CA GLY A 63 -8.81 -13.69 -6.31
C GLY A 63 -9.81 -12.97 -7.23
N GLU A 64 -11.00 -12.64 -6.73
CA GLU A 64 -12.02 -11.90 -7.49
C GLU A 64 -11.59 -10.46 -7.76
N PHE A 65 -11.00 -9.79 -6.77
CA PHE A 65 -10.48 -8.45 -6.91
C PHE A 65 -9.44 -8.38 -8.04
N LEU A 66 -8.44 -9.27 -8.01
CA LEU A 66 -7.40 -9.35 -9.04
C LEU A 66 -7.96 -9.70 -10.42
N ARG A 67 -9.04 -10.47 -10.49
CA ARG A 67 -9.66 -10.86 -11.76
C ARG A 67 -10.45 -9.71 -12.38
N ASN A 68 -11.26 -9.02 -11.59
CA ASN A 68 -12.37 -8.23 -12.13
C ASN A 68 -12.40 -6.76 -11.68
N GLN A 69 -11.77 -6.40 -10.56
CA GLN A 69 -11.96 -5.08 -9.94
C GLN A 69 -10.70 -4.23 -9.94
N PHE A 70 -9.54 -4.85 -10.14
CA PHE A 70 -8.28 -4.13 -10.13
C PHE A 70 -7.93 -3.61 -11.52
N ASP A 71 -8.33 -2.37 -11.82
CA ASP A 71 -8.16 -1.69 -13.11
C ASP A 71 -6.70 -1.49 -13.56
N PRO A 72 -5.74 -1.14 -12.67
CA PRO A 72 -4.36 -0.88 -13.08
C PRO A 72 -3.60 -2.07 -13.66
N LEU A 73 -4.15 -3.28 -13.56
CA LEU A 73 -3.54 -4.49 -14.10
C LEU A 73 -4.03 -4.75 -15.51
N GLU A 74 -3.10 -4.77 -16.46
CA GLU A 74 -3.40 -5.07 -17.85
C GLU A 74 -3.94 -6.50 -17.99
N GLU A 75 -4.81 -6.73 -18.98
CA GLU A 75 -5.44 -8.04 -19.20
C GLU A 75 -4.41 -9.18 -19.35
N GLN A 76 -3.29 -8.89 -20.01
CA GLN A 76 -2.18 -9.83 -20.17
C GLN A 76 -1.48 -10.19 -18.85
N GLU A 77 -1.51 -9.31 -17.85
CA GLU A 77 -0.84 -9.50 -16.55
C GLU A 77 -1.70 -10.25 -15.54
N ARG A 78 -3.03 -10.17 -15.67
CA ARG A 78 -3.99 -10.85 -14.79
C ARG A 78 -3.70 -12.35 -14.59
N PRO A 79 -3.44 -13.16 -15.64
CA PRO A 79 -3.13 -14.57 -15.44
C PRO A 79 -1.87 -14.80 -14.60
N ALA A 80 -0.88 -13.91 -14.69
CA ALA A 80 0.38 -14.07 -13.99
C ALA A 80 0.27 -13.78 -12.50
N ILE A 81 -0.41 -12.69 -12.13
CA ILE A 81 -0.66 -12.38 -10.72
C ILE A 81 -1.57 -13.44 -10.08
N LEU A 82 -2.61 -13.90 -10.81
CA LEU A 82 -3.53 -14.93 -10.34
C LEU A 82 -2.83 -16.28 -10.15
N ARG A 83 -1.87 -16.64 -11.01
CA ARG A 83 -1.01 -17.83 -10.80
C ARG A 83 -0.11 -17.69 -9.57
N SER A 84 0.36 -16.48 -9.25
CA SER A 84 1.12 -16.26 -8.02
C SER A 84 0.24 -16.38 -6.79
N TRP A 85 -0.96 -15.79 -6.84
CA TRP A 85 -1.98 -15.88 -5.79
C TRP A 85 -2.43 -17.33 -5.56
N GLY A 86 -2.65 -18.10 -6.63
CA GLY A 86 -3.03 -19.51 -6.64
C GLY A 86 -2.10 -20.46 -5.88
N LYS A 87 -0.90 -20.01 -5.50
CA LYS A 87 0.06 -20.78 -4.69
C LYS A 87 -0.17 -20.63 -3.19
N ILE A 88 -0.99 -19.67 -2.76
CA ILE A 88 -1.31 -19.45 -1.36
C ILE A 88 -2.32 -20.52 -0.92
N PRO A 89 -2.01 -21.31 0.13
CA PRO A 89 -2.96 -22.26 0.68
C PRO A 89 -4.20 -21.55 1.20
N HIS A 90 -5.38 -22.12 0.94
CA HIS A 90 -6.66 -21.57 1.38
C HIS A 90 -6.90 -20.11 0.97
N GLN A 91 -6.43 -19.74 -0.22
CA GLN A 91 -6.53 -18.38 -0.76
C GLN A 91 -7.97 -17.82 -0.80
N GLU A 92 -8.97 -18.69 -0.82
CA GLU A 92 -10.40 -18.35 -0.76
C GLU A 92 -10.81 -17.64 0.54
N ASN A 93 -10.04 -17.78 1.61
CA ASN A 93 -10.32 -17.18 2.91
C ASN A 93 -9.87 -15.71 3.02
N TYR A 94 -9.06 -15.23 2.06
CA TYR A 94 -8.48 -13.89 2.11
C TYR A 94 -9.32 -12.91 1.31
N HIS A 95 -9.74 -11.83 1.98
CA HIS A 95 -10.50 -10.74 1.39
C HIS A 95 -9.67 -9.46 1.34
N VAL A 96 -9.93 -8.62 0.35
CA VAL A 96 -9.23 -7.34 0.20
C VAL A 96 -9.79 -6.32 1.20
N GLY A 97 -8.90 -5.63 1.93
CA GLY A 97 -9.25 -4.48 2.76
C GLY A 97 -8.92 -3.17 2.04
N GLN A 98 -7.62 -2.89 1.90
CA GLN A 98 -7.09 -1.71 1.21
C GLN A 98 -5.98 -2.13 0.24
N HIS A 99 -5.75 -1.34 -0.80
CA HIS A 99 -4.74 -1.62 -1.81
C HIS A 99 -4.05 -0.35 -2.29
N ASP A 100 -2.81 -0.48 -2.76
CA ASP A 100 -2.10 0.55 -3.50
C ASP A 100 -1.19 -0.08 -4.56
N TYR A 101 -1.11 0.55 -5.72
CA TYR A 101 -0.35 0.08 -6.87
C TYR A 101 0.55 1.19 -7.40
N GLY A 102 1.77 0.82 -7.74
CA GLY A 102 2.72 1.77 -8.27
C GLY A 102 4.13 1.21 -8.33
N GLU A 103 5.07 2.14 -8.36
CA GLU A 103 6.46 1.80 -8.15
C GLU A 103 6.69 1.46 -6.67
N ILE A 104 7.61 0.57 -6.39
CA ILE A 104 7.94 0.09 -5.05
C ILE A 104 9.46 -0.05 -5.07
N ALA A 105 10.17 0.97 -4.60
CA ALA A 105 11.63 1.02 -4.50
C ALA A 105 12.34 0.55 -5.80
N GLY A 106 11.92 1.07 -6.96
CA GLY A 106 12.48 0.72 -8.27
C GLY A 106 11.95 -0.57 -8.91
N ALA A 107 10.92 -1.19 -8.34
CA ALA A 107 10.14 -2.26 -8.97
C ALA A 107 8.70 -1.80 -9.18
N TYR A 108 7.93 -2.43 -10.06
CA TYR A 108 6.50 -2.17 -10.16
C TYR A 108 5.72 -3.25 -9.41
N GLY A 109 4.71 -2.88 -8.63
CA GLY A 109 4.00 -3.85 -7.82
C GLY A 109 2.71 -3.36 -7.18
N LEU A 110 1.98 -4.33 -6.62
CA LEU A 110 0.70 -4.17 -5.94
C LEU A 110 0.85 -4.54 -4.47
N ALA A 111 0.59 -3.60 -3.58
CA ALA A 111 0.47 -3.84 -2.15
C ALA A 111 -1.00 -4.00 -1.77
N LEU A 112 -1.33 -5.06 -1.04
CA LEU A 112 -2.68 -5.36 -0.56
C LEU A 112 -2.66 -5.60 0.95
N PHE A 113 -3.51 -4.86 1.66
CA PHE A 113 -4.04 -5.34 2.93
C PHE A 113 -5.10 -6.40 2.66
N VAL A 114 -4.90 -7.56 3.25
CA VAL A 114 -5.81 -8.71 3.15
C VAL A 114 -6.23 -9.17 4.53
N MET A 115 -7.45 -9.68 4.64
CA MET A 115 -8.02 -10.19 5.88
C MET A 115 -8.35 -11.67 5.73
N ASP A 116 -7.80 -12.50 6.61
CA ASP A 116 -8.15 -13.93 6.71
C ASP A 116 -9.43 -14.10 7.52
N LYS A 117 -10.53 -14.43 6.84
CA LYS A 117 -11.85 -14.54 7.47
C LYS A 117 -12.00 -15.75 8.39
N THR A 118 -11.05 -16.69 8.37
CA THR A 118 -11.06 -17.82 9.32
C THR A 118 -10.49 -17.45 10.68
N VAL A 119 -9.74 -16.35 10.75
CA VAL A 119 -9.17 -15.84 12.00
C VAL A 119 -10.14 -14.85 12.63
N THR A 120 -10.63 -15.18 13.82
CA THR A 120 -11.63 -14.38 14.55
C THR A 120 -11.01 -13.36 15.52
N THR A 121 -9.69 -13.37 15.67
CA THR A 121 -8.95 -12.41 16.50
C THR A 121 -8.66 -11.12 15.72
N SER A 122 -8.21 -10.07 16.40
CA SER A 122 -7.72 -8.84 15.75
C SER A 122 -6.50 -9.07 14.83
N LYS A 123 -5.82 -10.21 15.00
CA LYS A 123 -4.64 -10.62 14.22
C LYS A 123 -5.00 -11.36 12.94
N ASN A 124 -6.04 -10.90 12.26
CA ASN A 124 -6.53 -11.49 11.01
C ASN A 124 -6.08 -10.72 9.76
N CYS A 125 -5.38 -9.59 9.94
CA CYS A 125 -4.92 -8.76 8.84
C CYS A 125 -3.49 -9.14 8.43
N SER A 126 -3.21 -9.01 7.14
CA SER A 126 -1.88 -9.20 6.57
C SER A 126 -1.63 -8.15 5.50
N LEU A 127 -0.36 -7.81 5.29
CA LEU A 127 0.07 -6.96 4.19
C LEU A 127 0.97 -7.80 3.30
N LEU A 128 0.60 -7.92 2.04
CA LEU A 128 1.40 -8.59 1.02
C LEU A 128 1.70 -7.66 -0.14
N VAL A 129 2.76 -7.98 -0.87
CA VAL A 129 3.10 -7.33 -2.13
C VAL A 129 3.27 -8.35 -3.25
N PHE A 130 2.70 -8.02 -4.41
CA PHE A 130 3.02 -8.66 -5.67
C PHE A 130 4.03 -7.81 -6.41
N ILE A 131 5.18 -8.39 -6.73
CA ILE A 131 6.28 -7.69 -7.41
C ILE A 131 6.39 -8.21 -8.82
N ARG A 132 6.25 -7.31 -9.79
CA ARG A 132 6.39 -7.62 -11.21
C ARG A 132 7.84 -7.99 -11.51
N ARG A 133 8.00 -9.09 -12.25
CA ARG A 133 9.29 -9.61 -12.74
C ARG A 133 9.28 -9.66 -14.28
N PRO A 134 10.46 -9.72 -14.91
CA PRO A 134 10.56 -9.91 -16.35
C PRO A 134 9.74 -11.10 -16.85
N ARG A 135 9.27 -11.02 -18.09
CA ARG A 135 8.41 -12.03 -18.73
C ARG A 135 7.04 -12.20 -18.05
N ASN A 136 6.49 -11.11 -17.50
CA ASN A 136 5.16 -11.06 -16.93
C ASN A 136 4.96 -12.16 -15.87
N ARG A 137 5.88 -12.22 -14.91
CA ARG A 137 5.78 -13.08 -13.73
C ARG A 137 5.60 -12.18 -12.52
N TYR A 138 4.82 -12.63 -11.54
CA TYR A 138 4.71 -11.96 -10.25
C TYR A 138 5.27 -12.87 -9.17
N ASP A 139 6.05 -12.29 -8.28
CA ASP A 139 6.50 -12.93 -7.04
C ASP A 139 5.69 -12.29 -5.89
N LEU A 140 5.18 -13.10 -4.96
CA LEU A 140 4.42 -12.65 -3.80
C LEU A 140 5.28 -12.67 -2.54
N TYR A 141 5.25 -11.58 -1.77
CA TYR A 141 5.94 -11.47 -0.48
C TYR A 141 4.97 -11.01 0.60
N TRP A 142 5.08 -11.62 1.78
CA TRP A 142 4.41 -11.13 2.98
C TRP A 142 5.28 -10.08 3.65
N ILE A 143 4.75 -8.87 3.82
CA ILE A 143 5.39 -7.80 4.60
C ILE A 143 5.00 -7.97 6.07
N TYR A 144 3.70 -8.15 6.32
CA TYR A 144 3.12 -8.52 7.62
C TYR A 144 2.18 -9.70 7.43
N ARG A 145 2.12 -10.61 8.41
CA ARG A 145 1.26 -11.79 8.32
C ARG A 145 0.57 -12.06 9.66
N ASN A 146 -0.76 -12.10 9.63
CA ASN A 146 -1.61 -12.39 10.79
C ASN A 146 -1.29 -11.46 11.97
N GLU A 147 -1.37 -10.17 11.73
CA GLU A 147 -1.12 -9.10 12.71
C GLU A 147 -2.35 -8.19 12.80
N ASP A 148 -2.41 -7.39 13.86
CA ASP A 148 -3.37 -6.29 13.92
C ASP A 148 -2.82 -5.10 13.12
N LEU A 149 -3.40 -4.92 11.92
CA LEU A 149 -3.03 -3.84 10.99
C LEU A 149 -4.18 -2.85 10.82
N SER A 150 -5.19 -2.90 11.70
CA SER A 150 -6.43 -2.12 11.58
C SER A 150 -6.21 -0.60 11.60
N GLN A 151 -5.12 -0.16 12.22
CA GLN A 151 -4.73 1.26 12.32
C GLN A 151 -3.59 1.64 11.37
N LEU A 152 -3.19 0.73 10.47
CA LEU A 152 -2.21 1.03 9.44
C LEU A 152 -2.92 1.38 8.13
N SER A 153 -2.27 2.20 7.33
CA SER A 153 -2.76 2.64 6.02
C SER A 153 -1.64 2.53 4.99
N LEU A 154 -2.03 2.22 3.75
CA LEU A 154 -1.17 2.36 2.58
C LEU A 154 -1.31 3.76 2.00
N SER A 155 -0.19 4.33 1.59
CA SER A 155 -0.15 5.58 0.85
C SER A 155 0.97 5.54 -0.18
N ARG A 156 0.87 6.42 -1.17
CA ARG A 156 1.85 6.56 -2.23
C ARG A 156 2.48 7.93 -2.18
N ALA A 157 3.81 7.98 -2.31
CA ALA A 157 4.53 9.23 -2.52
C ALA A 157 5.69 9.00 -3.49
N SER A 158 5.78 9.84 -4.54
CA SER A 158 6.86 9.81 -5.53
C SER A 158 7.08 8.46 -6.23
N GLY A 159 6.02 7.67 -6.38
CA GLY A 159 6.09 6.34 -6.98
C GLY A 159 6.03 5.25 -5.92
N ASP A 160 6.75 5.41 -4.81
CA ASP A 160 6.89 4.42 -3.73
C ASP A 160 5.64 4.26 -2.86
N ILE A 161 5.53 3.08 -2.23
CA ILE A 161 4.44 2.73 -1.32
C ILE A 161 4.93 2.75 0.12
N PHE A 162 4.20 3.48 0.95
CA PHE A 162 4.47 3.68 2.36
C PHE A 162 3.36 3.03 3.21
N VAL A 163 3.78 2.44 4.32
CA VAL A 163 2.90 1.98 5.40
C VAL A 163 3.04 2.97 6.55
N SER A 164 1.92 3.57 6.94
CA SER A 164 1.90 4.52 8.06
C SER A 164 0.74 4.25 9.00
N GLY A 165 0.94 4.51 10.30
CA GLY A 165 -0.09 4.36 11.32
C GLY A 165 0.48 4.14 12.71
N ILE A 166 -0.36 3.63 13.61
CA ILE A 166 -0.01 3.35 15.00
C ILE A 166 -0.26 1.86 15.27
N ARG A 167 0.67 1.17 15.94
CA ARG A 167 0.49 -0.22 16.38
C ARG A 167 -0.30 -0.28 17.70
N GLU A 168 -0.76 -1.49 18.04
CA GLU A 168 -1.44 -1.76 19.32
C GLU A 168 -0.62 -1.32 20.55
N ASP A 169 0.72 -1.44 20.47
CA ASP A 169 1.64 -1.01 21.52
C ASP A 169 1.87 0.52 21.59
N GLY A 170 1.19 1.30 20.74
CA GLY A 170 1.33 2.75 20.64
C GLY A 170 2.51 3.23 19.80
N THR A 171 3.31 2.31 19.22
CA THR A 171 4.46 2.69 18.40
C THR A 171 4.00 3.19 17.03
N ASN A 172 4.54 4.34 16.61
CA ASN A 172 4.34 4.85 15.27
C ASN A 172 5.06 3.96 14.25
N VAL A 173 4.34 3.54 13.22
CA VAL A 173 4.90 2.91 12.03
C VAL A 173 4.90 3.96 10.94
N ASN A 174 6.07 4.21 10.37
CA ASN A 174 6.21 4.94 9.12
C ASN A 174 7.38 4.31 8.37
N CYS A 175 7.09 3.61 7.28
CA CYS A 175 8.09 2.89 6.52
C CYS A 175 7.73 2.84 5.05
N GLU A 176 8.75 2.66 4.23
CA GLU A 176 8.60 2.33 2.82
C GLU A 176 8.66 0.81 2.66
N ILE A 177 7.83 0.29 1.74
CA ILE A 177 7.98 -1.09 1.30
C ILE A 177 9.14 -1.14 0.32
N ALA A 178 10.23 -1.77 0.71
CA ALA A 178 11.47 -1.78 -0.04
C ALA A 178 12.20 -3.12 0.05
N TRP A 179 13.15 -3.34 -0.85
CA TRP A 179 13.98 -4.54 -0.83
C TRP A 179 15.09 -4.44 0.23
N SER A 180 15.00 -5.27 1.28
CA SER A 180 16.09 -5.43 2.24
C SER A 180 17.18 -6.30 1.65
N ARG A 181 18.35 -5.73 1.39
CA ARG A 181 19.55 -6.50 0.99
C ARG A 181 20.02 -7.44 2.08
N LYS A 182 19.83 -7.06 3.36
CA LYS A 182 20.23 -7.85 4.53
C LYS A 182 19.39 -9.13 4.63
N ASP A 183 18.08 -9.00 4.48
CA ASP A 183 17.14 -10.11 4.65
C ASP A 183 16.79 -10.80 3.33
N ASN A 184 17.32 -10.27 2.21
CA ASN A 184 17.08 -10.74 0.85
C ASN A 184 15.58 -10.91 0.53
N ARG A 185 14.77 -9.96 1.00
CA ARG A 185 13.30 -9.96 0.84
C ARG A 185 12.74 -8.54 0.83
N TRP A 186 11.54 -8.41 0.28
CA TRP A 186 10.73 -7.19 0.45
C TRP A 186 10.27 -7.09 1.90
N THR A 187 10.38 -5.90 2.48
CA THR A 187 10.00 -5.62 3.86
C THR A 187 9.63 -4.15 4.04
N CYS A 188 9.14 -3.81 5.22
CA CYS A 188 8.87 -2.44 5.64
C CYS A 188 10.15 -1.88 6.29
N LEU A 189 10.80 -0.93 5.62
CA LEU A 189 12.01 -0.26 6.10
C LEU A 189 11.65 1.08 6.74
N SER A 190 11.81 1.17 8.06
CA SER A 190 11.59 2.42 8.80
C SER A 190 12.65 3.46 8.48
N PHE A 191 12.24 4.72 8.49
CA PHE A 191 13.09 5.89 8.34
C PHE A 191 13.63 6.40 9.67
#